data_AF-A0A1M4J597-F1
#
_entry.id   AF-A0A1M4J597-F1
#
_cell.length_a   1.000
_cell.length_b   1.000
_cell.length_c   1.000
_cell.angle_alpha   90.00
_cell.angle_beta   90.00
_cell.angle_gamma   90.00
#
_symmetry.space_group_name_H-M   'P 1'
#
loop_
_entity.id
_entity.type
_entity.pdbx_description
1 polymer ?
#
loop_
_entity_poly.entity_id
_entity_poly.type
_entity_poly.pdbx_seq_one_letter_code
_entity_poly.pdbx_strand_id
1 'polypeptide(L)'
;MPTLDEDTPFESASETECARVRGALEQSIASDTGADAGRQAVAPGHGADPNAPLDYAPFRQRYLSLQRAMLTASGRLRGQLRDTLARSSADMARLAEVDAVMELTLSPREQTLLAAVPALLGQHFERLREAAQPVPDAAQTAHTAPSAGAWLDVFRQDMQHVLRAELDIRFHPIEGLLAALRSR
;
A
#
# COMPACT_ATOMS: atom_id res chain seq x y z
N MET A 1 -2.07 -6.95 49.36
CA MET A 1 -0.92 -6.74 48.44
C MET A 1 -1.52 -6.49 47.06
N PRO A 2 -1.48 -5.26 46.53
CA PRO A 2 -1.97 -5.03 45.17
C PRO A 2 -0.90 -5.54 44.19
N THR A 3 -1.32 -6.41 43.28
CA THR A 3 -0.54 -6.87 42.13
C THR A 3 -0.39 -5.69 41.16
N LEU A 4 0.85 -5.30 40.88
CA LEU A 4 1.16 -4.22 39.97
C LEU A 4 0.80 -4.64 38.54
N ASP A 5 -0.04 -3.82 37.90
CA ASP A 5 -0.34 -3.76 36.47
C ASP A 5 0.93 -3.46 35.64
N GLU A 6 1.89 -4.38 35.57
CA GLU A 6 3.09 -4.22 34.72
C GLU A 6 2.84 -4.61 33.25
N ASP A 7 1.74 -5.31 32.94
CA ASP A 7 1.44 -5.80 31.58
C ASP A 7 0.63 -4.82 30.71
N THR A 8 -0.14 -3.91 31.31
CA THR A 8 -0.98 -2.89 30.63
C THR A 8 -0.19 -1.85 29.79
N PRO A 9 1.02 -1.42 30.20
CA PRO A 9 1.84 -0.50 29.39
C PRO A 9 2.29 -1.11 28.06
N PHE A 10 2.60 -2.41 28.03
CA PHE A 10 3.19 -3.06 26.87
C PHE A 10 2.19 -3.27 25.73
N GLU A 11 0.94 -3.58 26.07
CA GLU A 11 -0.16 -3.73 25.11
C GLU A 11 -0.44 -2.40 24.39
N SER A 12 -0.60 -1.31 25.16
CA SER A 12 -0.81 0.03 24.61
C SER A 12 0.36 0.50 23.72
N ALA A 13 1.58 0.07 24.05
CA ALA A 13 2.78 0.39 23.28
C ALA A 13 2.82 -0.36 21.93
N SER A 14 2.48 -1.65 21.91
CA SER A 14 2.39 -2.45 20.68
C SER A 14 1.29 -1.93 19.74
N GLU A 15 0.12 -1.57 20.28
CA GLU A 15 -0.96 -0.97 19.49
C GLU A 15 -0.56 0.39 18.91
N THR A 16 0.04 1.25 19.73
CA THR A 16 0.49 2.57 19.30
C THR A 16 1.54 2.46 18.20
N GLU A 17 2.49 1.53 18.31
CA GLU A 17 3.49 1.29 17.27
C GLU A 17 2.86 0.77 15.97
N CYS A 18 1.91 -0.17 16.07
CA CYS A 18 1.20 -0.68 14.88
C CYS A 18 0.40 0.42 14.18
N ALA A 19 -0.36 1.23 14.94
CA ALA A 19 -1.12 2.35 14.41
C ALA A 19 -0.21 3.43 13.78
N ARG A 20 0.93 3.74 14.44
CA ARG A 20 1.92 4.69 13.93
C ARG A 20 2.53 4.23 12.61
N VAL A 21 2.93 2.96 12.52
CA VAL A 21 3.50 2.39 11.29
C VAL A 21 2.47 2.35 10.17
N ARG A 22 1.22 1.95 10.47
CA ARG A 22 0.13 1.97 9.50
C ARG A 22 -0.11 3.38 8.96
N GLY A 23 -0.22 4.37 9.85
CA GLY A 23 -0.40 5.77 9.48
C GLY A 23 0.75 6.31 8.62
N ALA A 24 2.01 5.93 8.90
CA ALA A 24 3.16 6.32 8.09
C ALA A 24 3.11 5.71 6.67
N LEU A 25 2.66 4.47 6.53
CA LEU A 25 2.46 3.83 5.22
C LEU A 25 1.30 4.48 4.46
N GLU A 26 0.17 4.77 5.12
CA GLU A 26 -0.96 5.47 4.52
C GLU A 26 -0.58 6.88 4.05
N GLN A 27 0.20 7.62 4.85
CA GLN A 27 0.78 8.90 4.45
C GLN A 27 1.72 8.75 3.26
N SER A 28 2.53 7.69 3.21
CA SER A 28 3.40 7.41 2.05
C SER A 28 2.59 7.09 0.78
N ILE A 29 1.43 6.43 0.90
CA ILE A 29 0.52 6.21 -0.24
C ILE A 29 -0.09 7.54 -0.71
N ALA A 30 -0.47 8.42 0.21
CA ALA A 30 -1.13 9.69 -0.11
C ALA A 30 -0.18 10.76 -0.67
N SER A 31 1.05 10.84 -0.16
CA SER A 31 1.98 11.95 -0.40
C SER A 31 2.69 11.95 -1.76
N ASP A 32 2.67 10.85 -2.51
CA ASP A 32 3.33 10.79 -3.82
C ASP A 32 2.40 10.23 -4.89
N THR A 33 1.64 11.14 -5.48
CA THR A 33 0.74 10.89 -6.61
C THR A 33 1.51 10.72 -7.94
N GLY A 34 2.85 10.70 -7.97
CA GLY A 34 3.58 10.81 -9.23
C GLY A 34 3.33 12.14 -9.94
N ALA A 35 2.89 13.17 -9.19
CA ALA A 35 2.74 14.54 -9.69
C ALA A 35 4.08 15.11 -10.18
N ASP A 36 5.18 14.68 -9.55
CA ASP A 36 6.54 15.03 -9.96
C ASP A 36 7.10 14.07 -11.02
N ALA A 37 6.70 12.80 -11.05
CA ALA A 37 7.20 11.85 -12.04
C ALA A 37 6.79 12.21 -13.48
N GLY A 38 5.59 12.77 -13.67
CA GLY A 38 5.15 13.30 -14.97
C GLY A 38 5.77 14.67 -15.33
N ARG A 39 6.35 15.39 -14.35
CA ARG A 39 6.98 16.71 -14.55
C ARG A 39 8.50 16.63 -14.65
N GLN A 40 9.15 15.63 -14.04
CA GLN A 40 10.61 15.48 -14.00
C GLN A 40 11.23 15.01 -15.31
N ALA A 41 10.44 14.58 -16.30
CA ALA A 41 10.93 14.42 -17.67
C ALA A 41 11.20 15.78 -18.36
N VAL A 42 10.86 16.91 -17.73
CA VAL A 42 11.15 18.25 -18.25
C VAL A 42 12.46 18.75 -17.63
N ALA A 43 13.58 18.45 -18.28
CA ALA A 43 14.82 19.18 -18.03
C ALA A 43 14.59 20.69 -18.30
N PRO A 44 15.04 21.60 -17.42
CA PRO A 44 14.84 23.03 -17.62
C PRO A 44 15.72 23.50 -18.78
N GLY A 45 15.12 23.67 -19.96
CA GLY A 45 15.81 24.24 -21.12
C GLY A 45 15.25 23.84 -22.50
N HIS A 46 14.41 22.81 -22.59
CA HIS A 46 13.72 22.46 -23.83
C HIS A 46 12.23 22.66 -23.60
N GLY A 47 11.59 23.50 -24.43
CA GLY A 47 10.15 23.74 -24.34
C GLY A 47 9.43 22.40 -24.26
N ALA A 48 8.71 22.17 -23.16
CA ALA A 48 7.97 20.93 -22.96
C ALA A 48 6.97 20.80 -24.11
N ASP A 49 7.11 19.75 -24.91
CA ASP A 49 6.02 19.34 -25.79
C ASP A 49 4.91 18.82 -24.86
N PRO A 50 3.76 19.52 -24.73
CA PRO A 50 2.65 19.05 -23.91
C PRO A 50 2.05 17.73 -24.42
N ASN A 51 2.49 17.25 -25.60
CA ASN A 51 2.08 16.00 -26.21
C ASN A 51 3.08 14.83 -26.05
N ALA A 52 4.18 15.00 -25.29
CA ALA A 52 5.09 13.88 -25.02
C ALA A 52 4.34 12.74 -24.29
N PRO A 53 4.42 11.48 -24.76
CA PRO A 53 3.69 10.37 -24.17
C PRO A 53 4.07 10.16 -22.69
N LEU A 54 3.09 10.19 -21.80
CA LEU A 54 3.28 9.82 -20.40
C LEU A 54 3.63 8.33 -20.29
N ASP A 55 4.70 8.00 -19.56
CA ASP A 55 5.20 6.65 -19.33
C ASP A 55 4.66 6.06 -18.00
N TYR A 56 4.35 4.77 -18.01
CA TYR A 56 3.94 4.01 -16.82
C TYR A 56 5.12 3.66 -15.89
N ALA A 57 6.36 3.64 -16.38
CA ALA A 57 7.52 3.17 -15.62
C ALA A 57 7.72 3.83 -14.23
N PRO A 58 7.53 5.15 -14.06
CA PRO A 58 7.68 5.77 -12.73
C PRO A 58 6.62 5.32 -11.74
N PHE A 59 5.36 5.16 -12.17
CA PHE A 59 4.27 4.64 -11.33
C PHE A 59 4.55 3.20 -10.89
N ARG A 60 5.06 2.37 -11.81
CA ARG A 60 5.47 1.00 -11.50
C ARG A 60 6.58 0.96 -10.46
N GLN A 61 7.62 1.79 -10.60
CA GLN A 61 8.72 1.85 -9.64
C GLN A 61 8.24 2.29 -8.25
N ARG A 62 7.35 3.29 -8.20
CA ARG A 62 6.73 3.74 -6.95
C ARG A 62 5.93 2.63 -6.28
N TYR A 63 5.07 1.94 -7.04
CA TYR A 63 4.28 0.82 -6.52
C TYR A 63 5.17 -0.25 -5.89
N LEU A 64 6.21 -0.69 -6.61
CA LEU A 64 7.16 -1.70 -6.11
C LEU A 64 7.92 -1.24 -4.87
N SER A 65 8.19 0.06 -4.74
CA SER A 65 8.79 0.63 -3.52
C SER A 65 7.86 0.52 -2.32
N LEU A 66 6.60 0.94 -2.49
CA LEU A 66 5.60 0.86 -1.43
C LEU A 66 5.30 -0.58 -1.03
N GLN A 67 5.17 -1.49 -2.00
CA GLN A 67 4.95 -2.92 -1.76
C GLN A 67 6.06 -3.54 -0.89
N ARG A 68 7.33 -3.22 -1.17
CA ARG A 68 8.48 -3.65 -0.35
C ARG A 68 8.42 -3.04 1.04
N ALA A 69 8.12 -1.76 1.16
CA ALA A 69 8.01 -1.08 2.45
C ALA A 69 6.91 -1.69 3.33
N MET A 70 5.74 -1.98 2.74
CA MET A 70 4.64 -2.67 3.42
C MET A 70 5.05 -4.06 3.89
N LEU A 71 5.65 -4.88 3.01
CA LEU A 71 6.11 -6.23 3.33
C LEU A 71 7.11 -6.24 4.49
N THR A 72 8.12 -5.37 4.46
CA THR A 72 9.12 -5.26 5.53
C THR A 72 8.50 -4.80 6.84
N ALA A 73 7.63 -3.78 6.80
CA ALA A 73 6.99 -3.25 7.99
C ALA A 73 6.04 -4.26 8.64
N SER A 74 5.19 -4.93 7.84
CA SER A 74 4.22 -5.90 8.34
C SER A 74 4.90 -7.12 8.94
N GLY A 75 5.92 -7.68 8.28
CA GLY A 75 6.68 -8.81 8.81
C GLY A 75 7.38 -8.48 10.13
N ARG A 76 7.96 -7.27 10.26
CA ARG A 76 8.58 -6.81 11.51
C ARG A 76 7.56 -6.72 12.64
N LEU A 77 6.43 -6.06 12.42
CA LEU A 77 5.37 -5.91 13.44
C LEU A 77 4.84 -7.27 13.89
N ARG A 78 4.55 -8.16 12.94
CA ARG A 78 4.05 -9.50 13.23
C ARG A 78 5.05 -10.35 14.03
N GLY A 79 6.35 -10.24 13.74
CA GLY A 79 7.41 -10.83 14.57
C GLY A 79 7.39 -10.32 16.00
N GLN A 80 7.36 -8.99 16.19
CA GLN A 80 7.35 -8.36 17.51
C GLN A 80 6.10 -8.74 18.34
N LEU A 81 4.94 -8.85 17.69
CA LEU A 81 3.71 -9.27 18.35
C LEU A 81 3.75 -10.74 18.75
N ARG A 82 4.26 -11.64 17.88
CA ARG A 82 4.49 -13.05 18.24
C ARG A 82 5.43 -13.21 19.43
N ASP A 83 6.52 -12.44 19.45
CA ASP A 83 7.46 -12.46 20.58
C ASP A 83 6.78 -12.02 21.88
N THR A 84 5.87 -11.05 21.79
CA THR A 84 5.10 -10.57 22.94
C THR A 84 4.12 -11.63 23.43
N LEU A 85 3.32 -12.21 22.53
CA LEU A 85 2.41 -13.32 22.83
C LEU A 85 3.12 -14.51 23.47
N ALA A 86 4.28 -14.89 22.94
CA ALA A 86 5.05 -16.02 23.47
C ALA A 86 5.52 -15.83 24.91
N ARG A 87 5.72 -14.59 25.35
CA ARG A 87 6.07 -14.26 26.75
C ARG A 87 4.86 -14.16 27.68
N SER A 88 3.64 -14.06 27.12
CA SER A 88 2.42 -13.83 27.90
C SER A 88 1.92 -15.09 28.63
N SER A 89 1.80 -16.22 27.94
CA SER A 89 1.36 -17.49 28.51
C SER A 89 1.67 -18.67 27.59
N ALA A 90 1.53 -19.90 28.08
CA ALA A 90 1.69 -21.10 27.25
C ALA A 90 0.64 -21.20 26.13
N ASP A 91 -0.58 -20.74 26.36
CA ASP A 91 -1.64 -20.70 25.34
C ASP A 91 -1.33 -19.67 24.26
N MET A 92 -0.85 -18.48 24.65
CA MET A 92 -0.46 -17.42 23.71
C MET A 92 0.82 -17.77 22.94
N ALA A 93 1.75 -18.51 23.54
CA ALA A 93 2.89 -19.07 22.82
C ALA A 93 2.46 -20.03 21.70
N ARG A 94 1.49 -20.92 21.97
CA ARG A 94 0.91 -21.80 20.94
C ARG A 94 0.23 -21.01 19.83
N LEU A 95 -0.49 -19.93 20.16
CA LEU A 95 -1.07 -19.05 19.15
C LEU A 95 0.01 -18.38 18.29
N ALA A 96 1.10 -17.89 18.88
CA ALA A 96 2.22 -17.30 18.15
C ALA A 96 2.89 -18.31 17.20
N GLU A 97 2.98 -19.58 17.59
CA GLU A 97 3.47 -20.67 16.74
C GLU A 97 2.53 -20.94 15.55
N VAL A 98 1.22 -20.98 15.79
CA VAL A 98 0.22 -21.14 14.71
C VAL A 98 0.34 -20.00 13.71
N ASP A 99 0.43 -18.75 14.19
CA ASP A 99 0.62 -17.57 13.35
C ASP A 99 1.92 -17.67 12.51
N ALA A 100 3.01 -18.12 13.13
CA ALA A 100 4.29 -18.32 12.44
C ALA A 100 4.21 -19.33 11.29
N VAL A 101 3.53 -20.47 11.52
CA VAL A 101 3.33 -21.49 10.48
C VAL A 101 2.42 -20.96 9.37
N MET A 102 1.36 -20.22 9.72
CA MET A 102 0.50 -19.57 8.73
C MET A 102 1.28 -18.54 7.88
N GLU A 103 2.13 -17.71 8.50
CA GLU A 103 3.00 -16.79 7.78
C GLU A 103 3.90 -17.54 6.78
N LEU A 104 4.60 -18.57 7.25
CA LEU A 104 5.53 -19.35 6.44
C LEU A 104 4.84 -20.01 5.25
N THR A 105 3.63 -20.54 5.45
CA THR A 105 2.88 -21.28 4.43
C THR A 105 2.19 -20.37 3.41
N LEU A 106 1.67 -19.22 3.84
CA LEU A 106 0.87 -18.34 2.99
C LEU A 106 1.71 -17.27 2.28
N SER A 107 2.81 -16.80 2.88
CA SER A 107 3.61 -15.68 2.34
C SER A 107 4.09 -15.89 0.91
N PRO A 108 4.59 -17.06 0.48
CA PRO A 108 5.05 -17.24 -0.90
C PRO A 108 3.94 -17.05 -1.93
N ARG A 109 2.74 -17.55 -1.62
CA ARG A 109 1.56 -17.41 -2.48
C ARG A 109 1.08 -15.96 -2.51
N GLU A 110 1.00 -15.32 -1.35
CA GLU A 110 0.63 -13.90 -1.26
C GLU A 110 1.59 -13.02 -2.08
N GLN A 111 2.90 -13.21 -1.92
CA GLN A 111 3.91 -12.45 -2.67
C GLN A 111 3.78 -12.66 -4.17
N THR A 112 3.54 -13.89 -4.61
CA THR A 112 3.35 -14.22 -6.04
C THR A 112 2.11 -13.53 -6.61
N LEU A 113 0.98 -13.56 -5.88
CA LEU A 113 -0.26 -12.91 -6.31
C LEU A 113 -0.11 -11.38 -6.37
N LEU A 114 0.48 -10.78 -5.33
CA LEU A 114 0.65 -9.33 -5.27
C LEU A 114 1.73 -8.82 -6.23
N ALA A 115 2.69 -9.64 -6.65
CA ALA A 115 3.67 -9.29 -7.67
C ALA A 115 3.05 -9.13 -9.08
N ALA A 116 1.85 -9.65 -9.31
CA ALA A 116 1.13 -9.47 -10.58
C ALA A 116 0.44 -8.09 -10.69
N VAL A 117 0.17 -7.44 -9.56
CA VAL A 117 -0.61 -6.19 -9.50
C VAL A 117 0.01 -5.04 -10.33
N PRO A 118 1.33 -4.78 -10.29
CA PRO A 118 1.94 -3.75 -11.13
C PRO A 118 1.76 -4.00 -12.63
N ALA A 119 1.64 -5.26 -13.08
CA ALA A 119 1.38 -5.54 -14.49
C ALA A 119 -0.07 -5.21 -14.87
N LEU A 120 -1.03 -5.55 -14.01
CA LEU A 120 -2.45 -5.22 -14.20
C LEU A 120 -2.69 -3.71 -14.19
N LEU A 121 -2.00 -2.98 -13.31
CA LEU A 121 -2.04 -1.51 -13.29
C LEU A 121 -1.47 -0.90 -14.59
N GLY A 122 -0.45 -1.52 -15.19
CA GLY A 122 0.06 -1.08 -16.49
C GLY A 122 -0.97 -1.22 -17.61
N GLN A 123 -1.69 -2.36 -17.65
CA GLN A 123 -2.79 -2.54 -18.60
C GLN A 123 -3.93 -1.56 -18.36
N HIS A 124 -4.20 -1.23 -17.10
CA HIS A 124 -5.21 -0.25 -16.74
C HIS A 124 -4.83 1.18 -17.14
N PHE A 125 -3.56 1.56 -16.94
CA PHE A 125 -2.99 2.83 -17.39
C PHE A 125 -3.20 3.02 -18.89
N GLU A 126 -2.85 2.01 -19.70
CA GLU A 126 -3.01 2.06 -21.15
C GLU A 126 -4.47 2.20 -21.58
N ARG A 127 -5.38 1.43 -20.96
CA ARG A 127 -6.82 1.54 -21.24
C ARG A 127 -7.38 2.95 -20.95
N LEU A 128 -6.95 3.57 -19.85
CA LEU A 128 -7.37 4.94 -19.51
C LEU A 128 -6.78 5.97 -20.48
N ARG A 129 -5.52 5.78 -20.88
CA ARG A 129 -4.85 6.64 -21.86
C ARG A 129 -5.53 6.60 -23.23
N GLU A 130 -5.86 5.40 -23.71
CA GLU A 130 -6.57 5.20 -24.98
C GLU A 130 -7.98 5.81 -24.95
N ALA A 131 -8.73 5.60 -23.87
CA ALA A 131 -10.07 6.15 -23.71
C ALA A 131 -10.11 7.68 -23.64
N ALA A 132 -8.99 8.32 -23.27
CA ALA A 132 -8.86 9.77 -23.20
C ALA A 132 -8.48 10.41 -24.54
N GLN A 133 -8.12 9.63 -25.58
CA GLN A 133 -7.77 10.20 -26.88
C GLN A 133 -9.01 10.75 -27.60
N PRO A 134 -8.94 11.97 -28.15
CA PRO A 134 -10.06 12.56 -28.88
C PRO A 134 -10.36 11.76 -30.15
N VAL A 135 -11.65 11.41 -30.36
CA VAL A 135 -12.12 10.79 -31.60
C VAL A 135 -12.07 11.83 -32.74
N PRO A 136 -11.48 11.51 -33.91
CA PRO A 136 -11.25 12.50 -34.99
C PRO A 136 -12.49 13.19 -35.56
N ASP A 137 -13.68 12.58 -35.48
CA ASP A 137 -14.90 13.06 -36.14
C ASP A 137 -15.83 13.93 -35.27
N ALA A 138 -15.52 14.16 -33.98
CA ALA A 138 -16.41 14.88 -33.05
C ALA A 138 -16.06 16.37 -32.90
N ALA A 139 -15.47 16.98 -33.92
CA ALA A 139 -15.01 18.37 -33.89
C ALA A 139 -16.16 19.40 -34.08
N GLN A 140 -17.29 19.31 -33.38
CA GLN A 140 -18.34 20.35 -33.47
C GLN A 140 -19.22 20.62 -32.25
N THR A 141 -18.95 20.05 -31.06
CA THR A 141 -19.65 20.47 -29.84
C THR A 141 -18.68 20.85 -28.74
N ALA A 142 -18.32 22.14 -28.73
CA ALA A 142 -17.57 22.75 -27.65
C ALA A 142 -18.48 23.01 -26.43
N HIS A 143 -18.46 22.10 -25.46
CA HIS A 143 -18.42 22.45 -24.04
C HIS A 143 -18.06 21.22 -23.22
N THR A 144 -17.05 21.34 -22.36
CA THR A 144 -16.52 20.32 -21.42
C THR A 144 -15.84 19.09 -22.04
N ALA A 145 -14.80 19.29 -22.86
CA ALA A 145 -13.81 18.24 -23.01
C ALA A 145 -13.11 18.05 -21.64
N PRO A 146 -13.05 16.82 -21.07
CA PRO A 146 -12.28 16.59 -19.86
C PRO A 146 -10.84 17.03 -20.11
N SER A 147 -10.27 17.78 -19.16
CA SER A 147 -8.89 18.26 -19.28
C SER A 147 -7.96 17.06 -19.52
N ALA A 148 -6.92 17.23 -20.34
CA ALA A 148 -6.00 16.16 -20.72
C ALA A 148 -5.32 15.43 -19.53
N GLY A 149 -5.48 15.91 -18.29
CA GLY A 149 -5.02 15.28 -17.06
C GLY A 149 -6.06 14.48 -16.26
N ALA A 150 -7.36 14.57 -16.57
CA ALA A 150 -8.42 13.96 -15.76
C ALA A 150 -8.30 12.43 -15.67
N TRP A 151 -7.93 11.76 -16.77
CA TRP A 151 -7.74 10.30 -16.79
C TRP A 151 -6.54 9.86 -15.94
N LEU A 152 -5.50 10.69 -15.85
CA LEU A 152 -4.31 10.39 -15.05
C LEU A 152 -4.61 10.51 -13.55
N ASP A 153 -5.47 11.47 -13.17
CA ASP A 153 -5.92 11.61 -11.79
C ASP A 153 -6.79 10.42 -11.36
N VAL A 154 -7.65 9.92 -12.26
CA VAL A 154 -8.37 8.65 -12.05
C VAL A 154 -7.39 7.49 -11.84
N PHE A 155 -6.40 7.34 -12.73
CA PHE A 155 -5.38 6.29 -12.59
C PHE A 155 -4.64 6.37 -11.25
N ARG A 156 -4.24 7.58 -10.82
CA ARG A 156 -3.56 7.81 -9.54
C ARG A 156 -4.43 7.40 -8.37
N GLN A 157 -5.72 7.76 -8.40
CA GLN A 157 -6.67 7.39 -7.37
C GLN A 157 -6.87 5.88 -7.30
N ASP A 158 -7.01 5.21 -8.45
CA ASP A 158 -7.16 3.76 -8.54
C ASP A 158 -5.91 3.03 -8.01
N MET A 159 -4.71 3.49 -8.39
CA MET A 159 -3.46 2.97 -7.84
C MET A 159 -3.40 3.11 -6.31
N GLN A 160 -3.83 4.25 -5.76
CA GLN A 160 -3.87 4.44 -4.30
C GLN A 160 -4.89 3.53 -3.62
N HIS A 161 -6.06 3.30 -4.22
CA HIS A 161 -7.05 2.36 -3.69
C HIS A 161 -6.50 0.94 -3.64
N VAL A 162 -5.82 0.50 -4.71
CA VAL A 162 -5.19 -0.82 -4.76
C VAL A 162 -4.09 -0.95 -3.69
N LEU A 163 -3.25 0.07 -3.51
CA LEU A 163 -2.22 0.06 -2.47
C LEU A 163 -2.79 0.02 -1.05
N ARG A 164 -3.91 0.73 -0.79
CA ARG A 164 -4.61 0.67 0.50
C ARG A 164 -5.22 -0.71 0.75
N ALA A 165 -5.84 -1.31 -0.26
CA ALA A 165 -6.36 -2.66 -0.17
C ALA A 165 -5.25 -3.71 0.08
N GLU A 166 -4.08 -3.55 -0.57
CA GLU A 166 -2.92 -4.39 -0.28
C GLU A 166 -2.43 -4.20 1.17
N LEU A 167 -2.39 -2.96 1.66
CA LEU A 167 -2.04 -2.66 3.04
C LEU A 167 -3.00 -3.33 4.03
N ASP A 168 -4.31 -3.27 3.77
CA ASP A 168 -5.35 -3.90 4.61
C ASP A 168 -5.12 -5.41 4.74
N ILE A 169 -4.91 -6.10 3.62
CA ILE A 169 -4.64 -7.55 3.60
C ILE A 169 -3.41 -7.89 4.47
N ARG A 170 -2.34 -7.09 4.34
CA ARG A 170 -1.08 -7.30 5.08
C ARG A 170 -1.19 -6.99 6.57
N PHE A 171 -2.12 -6.12 6.96
CA PHE A 171 -2.35 -5.74 8.36
C PHE A 171 -3.36 -6.62 9.08
N HIS A 172 -4.17 -7.40 8.37
CA HIS A 172 -5.16 -8.28 8.99
C HIS A 172 -4.58 -9.28 10.02
N PRO A 173 -3.42 -9.94 9.78
CA PRO A 173 -2.80 -10.80 10.80
C PRO A 173 -2.33 -10.01 12.03
N ILE A 174 -1.85 -8.78 11.83
CA ILE A 174 -1.39 -7.90 12.92
C ILE A 174 -2.58 -7.52 13.81
N GLU A 175 -3.72 -7.17 13.20
CA GLU A 175 -4.97 -6.87 13.91
C GLU A 175 -5.46 -8.08 14.71
N GLY A 176 -5.34 -9.29 14.16
CA GLY A 176 -5.66 -10.53 14.87
C GLY A 176 -4.78 -10.80 16.10
N LEU A 177 -3.46 -10.59 15.99
CA LEU A 177 -2.53 -10.75 17.12
C LEU A 177 -2.76 -9.68 18.20
N LEU A 178 -3.04 -8.43 17.82
CA LEU A 178 -3.42 -7.39 18.76
C LEU A 178 -4.73 -7.72 19.48
N ALA A 179 -5.73 -8.23 18.75
CA ALA A 179 -6.98 -8.65 19.36
C ALA A 179 -6.79 -9.79 20.37
N ALA A 180 -5.88 -10.73 20.09
CA ALA A 180 -5.55 -11.79 21.03
C ALA A 180 -4.93 -11.25 22.32
N LEU A 181 -4.01 -10.27 22.21
CA LEU A 181 -3.39 -9.62 23.36
C LEU A 181 -4.41 -8.91 24.26
N ARG A 182 -5.44 -8.27 23.69
CA ARG A 182 -6.55 -7.63 24.44
C ARG A 182 -7.43 -8.62 25.20
N SER A 183 -7.52 -9.85 24.70
CA SER A 183 -8.45 -10.87 25.20
C SER A 183 -7.84 -11.81 26.25
N ARG A 184 -6.60 -11.54 26.66
CA ARG A 184 -5.84 -12.34 27.63
C ARG A 184 -6.42 -12.28 29.04
#